data_AF-A0A0L0C889-F1
#
_entry.id   AF-A0A0L0C889-F1
#
_cell.length_a   1.000
_cell.length_b   1.000
_cell.length_c   1.000
_cell.angle_alpha   90.00
_cell.angle_beta   90.00
_cell.angle_gamma   90.00
#
_symmetry.space_group_name_H-M   'P 1'
#
loop_
_entity.id
_entity.type
_entity.pdbx_description
1 polymer ?
#
loop_
_entity_poly.entity_id
_entity_poly.type
_entity_poly.pdbx_seq_one_letter_code
_entity_poly.pdbx_strand_id
1 'polypeptide(L)'
;MSANTNVKIKRKREKLNNKRWTDAEIKQLLEYLQERQGFEKPTAQIFYRKFLQVTELDASWDIVRWKVKNLKSNYNKAETWRKSTGAGLLEADEGVSSIN
;
A
#
# COMPACT_ATOMS: atom_id res chain seq x y z
N MET A 1 -23.89 39.12 27.63
CA MET A 1 -22.85 38.70 26.68
C MET A 1 -22.74 37.18 26.75
N SER A 2 -23.44 36.44 25.88
CA SER A 2 -23.41 34.98 25.88
C SER A 2 -22.26 34.48 25.02
N ALA A 3 -21.29 33.81 25.63
CA ALA A 3 -20.14 33.23 24.95
C ALA A 3 -20.60 32.04 24.09
N ASN A 4 -20.46 32.17 22.78
CA ASN A 4 -20.76 31.12 21.81
C ASN A 4 -19.58 30.13 21.77
N THR A 5 -19.69 29.02 22.50
CA THR A 5 -18.64 27.99 22.53
C THR A 5 -18.68 27.18 21.24
N ASN A 6 -17.75 27.49 20.34
CA ASN A 6 -17.54 26.76 19.08
C ASN A 6 -16.90 25.39 19.39
N VAL A 7 -17.74 24.40 19.69
CA VAL A 7 -17.31 23.03 19.95
C VAL A 7 -16.82 22.43 18.63
N LYS A 8 -15.50 22.34 18.47
CA LYS A 8 -14.87 21.61 17.37
C LYS A 8 -15.20 20.12 17.50
N ILE A 9 -16.26 19.67 16.82
CA ILE A 9 -16.62 18.26 16.72
C ILE A 9 -15.49 17.54 15.99
N LYS A 10 -14.56 16.93 16.74
CA LYS A 10 -13.59 15.99 16.17
C LYS A 10 -14.40 14.81 15.66
N ARG A 11 -14.53 14.68 14.33
CA ARG A 11 -15.14 13.50 13.70
C ARG A 11 -14.41 12.28 14.24
N LYS A 12 -15.10 11.52 15.10
CA LYS A 12 -14.65 10.21 15.56
C LYS A 12 -14.56 9.39 14.29
N ARG A 13 -13.35 9.03 13.84
CA ARG A 13 -13.23 8.05 12.77
C ARG A 13 -13.91 6.81 13.32
N GLU A 14 -15.10 6.49 12.81
CA GLU A 14 -15.59 5.13 12.86
C GLU A 14 -14.41 4.25 12.46
N LYS A 15 -14.18 3.16 13.20
CA LYS A 15 -13.14 2.19 12.86
C LYS A 15 -13.52 1.62 11.49
N LEU A 16 -13.16 2.35 10.44
CA LEU A 16 -13.35 1.99 9.06
C LEU A 16 -12.71 0.62 8.94
N ASN A 17 -13.51 -0.40 8.65
CA ASN A 17 -13.15 -1.81 8.71
C ASN A 17 -11.67 -2.02 8.35
N ASN A 18 -10.82 -2.17 9.38
CA ASN A 18 -9.40 -2.41 9.19
C ASN A 18 -9.26 -3.86 8.76
N LYS A 19 -9.53 -4.13 7.49
CA LYS A 19 -9.31 -5.45 6.89
C LYS A 19 -7.90 -5.91 7.24
N ARG A 20 -7.81 -7.11 7.84
CA ARG A 20 -6.54 -7.81 8.01
C ARG A 20 -6.20 -8.45 6.69
N TRP A 21 -5.13 -7.95 6.06
CA TRP A 21 -4.66 -8.44 4.78
C TRP A 21 -3.75 -9.64 5.01
N THR A 22 -4.06 -10.78 4.39
CA THR A 22 -3.13 -11.92 4.36
C THR A 22 -2.16 -11.78 3.18
N ASP A 23 -1.05 -12.51 3.21
CA ASP A 23 -0.07 -12.48 2.12
C ASP A 23 -0.65 -13.03 0.81
N ALA A 24 -1.55 -14.01 0.89
CA ALA A 24 -2.27 -14.55 -0.26
C ALA A 24 -3.15 -13.48 -0.93
N GLU A 25 -3.90 -12.69 -0.14
CA GLU A 25 -4.73 -11.60 -0.66
C GLU A 25 -3.88 -10.48 -1.27
N ILE A 26 -2.73 -10.17 -0.65
CA ILE A 26 -1.79 -9.17 -1.17
C ILE A 26 -1.21 -9.65 -2.51
N LYS A 27 -0.84 -10.92 -2.60
CA LYS A 27 -0.32 -11.53 -3.84
C LYS A 27 -1.34 -11.46 -4.97
N GLN A 28 -2.58 -11.89 -4.72
CA GLN A 28 -3.67 -11.79 -5.70
C GLN A 28 -3.90 -10.36 -6.20
N LEU A 29 -3.85 -9.38 -5.29
CA LEU A 29 -3.99 -7.97 -5.65
C LEU A 29 -2.86 -7.49 -6.57
N LEU A 30 -1.61 -7.88 -6.27
CA LEU A 30 -0.46 -7.50 -7.08
C LEU A 30 -0.48 -8.17 -8.46
N GLU A 31 -0.84 -9.45 -8.53
CA GLU A 31 -1.02 -10.19 -9.79
C GLU A 31 -2.09 -9.53 -10.66
N TYR A 32 -3.25 -9.22 -10.08
CA TYR A 32 -4.35 -8.54 -10.79
C TYR A 32 -3.94 -7.16 -11.33
N LEU A 33 -3.10 -6.42 -10.61
CA LEU A 33 -2.56 -5.13 -11.06
C LEU A 33 -1.55 -5.31 -12.22
N GLN A 34 -0.75 -6.37 -12.19
CA GLN A 34 0.28 -6.64 -13.19
C GLN A 34 -0.32 -7.12 -14.53
N GLU A 35 -1.34 -7.98 -14.48
CA GLU A 35 -2.01 -8.50 -15.69
C GLU A 35 -2.80 -7.44 -16.46
N ARG A 36 -3.22 -6.35 -15.80
CA ARG A 36 -4.18 -5.38 -16.35
C ARG A 36 -3.61 -3.97 -16.52
N GLN A 37 -2.33 -3.85 -16.84
CA GLN A 37 -1.66 -2.56 -17.07
C GLN A 37 -2.23 -1.77 -18.27
N GLY A 38 -2.94 -2.42 -19.19
CA GLY A 38 -3.41 -1.83 -20.45
C GLY A 38 -4.87 -1.35 -20.52
N PHE A 39 -5.64 -1.39 -19.43
CA PHE A 39 -7.06 -0.99 -19.49
C PHE A 39 -7.21 0.53 -19.61
N GLU A 40 -7.83 0.99 -20.71
CA GLU A 40 -8.33 2.35 -20.90
C GLU A 40 -9.04 2.83 -19.62
N LYS A 41 -8.42 3.79 -18.94
CA LYS A 41 -8.58 4.11 -17.50
C LYS A 41 -10.01 3.95 -16.98
N PRO A 42 -10.40 2.80 -16.40
CA PRO A 42 -11.59 2.76 -15.58
C PRO A 42 -11.32 3.60 -14.33
N THR A 43 -12.29 4.39 -13.89
CA THR A 43 -12.21 5.09 -12.61
C THR A 43 -11.81 4.09 -11.52
N ALA A 44 -10.93 4.45 -10.59
CA ALA A 44 -10.38 3.53 -9.58
C ALA A 44 -11.48 2.68 -8.89
N GLN A 45 -12.65 3.26 -8.68
CA GLN A 45 -13.84 2.57 -8.18
C GLN A 45 -14.26 1.37 -9.04
N ILE A 46 -14.37 1.53 -10.36
CA ILE A 46 -14.75 0.47 -11.30
C ILE A 46 -13.67 -0.63 -11.30
N PHE A 47 -12.40 -0.23 -11.36
CA PHE A 47 -11.28 -1.18 -11.40
C PHE A 47 -11.26 -2.09 -10.16
N TYR A 48 -11.30 -1.49 -8.96
CA TYR A 48 -11.26 -2.28 -7.72
C TYR A 48 -12.57 -3.01 -7.43
N ARG A 49 -13.73 -2.53 -7.91
CA ARG A 49 -14.97 -3.31 -7.86
C ARG A 49 -14.87 -4.58 -8.69
N LYS A 50 -14.31 -4.52 -9.90
CA LYS A 50 -14.07 -5.72 -10.74
C LYS A 50 -13.12 -6.70 -10.06
N PHE A 51 -12.06 -6.20 -9.42
CA PHE A 51 -11.17 -7.03 -8.62
C PHE A 51 -11.94 -7.78 -7.52
N LEU A 52 -12.74 -7.05 -6.72
CA LEU A 52 -13.54 -7.63 -5.63
C LEU A 52 -14.56 -8.66 -6.10
N GLN A 53 -15.11 -8.49 -7.31
CA GLN A 53 -16.02 -9.47 -7.93
C GLN A 53 -15.30 -10.77 -8.32
N VAL A 54 -14.04 -10.69 -8.74
CA VAL A 54 -13.25 -11.87 -9.18
C VAL A 54 -12.70 -12.62 -7.97
N THR A 55 -12.26 -11.92 -6.93
CA THR A 55 -11.57 -12.52 -5.79
C THR A 55 -12.46 -12.78 -4.58
N GLU A 56 -13.74 -12.38 -4.64
CA GLU A 56 -14.71 -12.50 -3.54
C GLU A 56 -14.19 -11.97 -2.19
N LEU A 57 -13.35 -10.92 -2.24
CA LEU A 57 -12.73 -10.37 -1.04
C LEU A 57 -13.75 -9.52 -0.28
N ASP A 58 -13.88 -9.79 1.02
CA ASP A 58 -14.63 -8.91 1.93
C ASP A 58 -13.84 -7.62 2.19
N ALA A 59 -13.95 -6.67 1.25
CA ALA A 59 -13.39 -5.33 1.33
C ALA A 59 -14.19 -4.38 0.44
N SER A 60 -14.19 -3.09 0.79
CA SER A 60 -14.69 -2.05 -0.11
C SER A 60 -13.59 -1.56 -1.05
N TRP A 61 -13.98 -1.06 -2.24
CA TRP A 61 -13.06 -0.64 -3.30
C TRP A 61 -12.05 0.44 -2.83
N ASP A 62 -12.44 1.29 -1.89
CA ASP A 62 -11.61 2.32 -1.29
C ASP A 62 -10.58 1.72 -0.33
N ILE A 63 -10.93 0.69 0.46
CA ILE A 63 -9.97 -0.05 1.30
C ILE A 63 -8.89 -0.70 0.43
N VAL A 64 -9.27 -1.33 -0.69
CA VAL A 64 -8.33 -1.89 -1.66
C VAL A 64 -7.42 -0.81 -2.22
N ARG A 65 -7.98 0.32 -2.66
CA ARG A 65 -7.21 1.46 -3.17
C ARG A 65 -6.20 1.96 -2.14
N TRP A 66 -6.61 2.10 -0.87
CA TRP A 66 -5.71 2.53 0.21
C TRP A 66 -4.60 1.51 0.46
N LYS A 67 -4.90 0.21 0.40
CA LYS A 67 -3.90 -0.85 0.49
C LYS A 67 -2.86 -0.74 -0.62
N VAL A 68 -3.30 -0.56 -1.87
CA VAL A 68 -2.38 -0.36 -3.02
C VAL A 68 -1.48 0.86 -2.81
N LYS A 69 -2.05 2.00 -2.38
CA LYS A 69 -1.26 3.20 -2.07
C LYS A 69 -0.22 2.94 -0.97
N ASN A 70 -0.61 2.21 0.07
CA ASN A 70 0.28 1.84 1.17
C ASN A 70 1.40 0.92 0.69
N LEU A 71 1.09 -0.11 -0.10
CA LEU A 71 2.08 -1.04 -0.68
C LEU A 71 3.10 -0.28 -1.55
N LYS A 72 2.63 0.63 -2.41
CA LYS A 72 3.51 1.48 -3.23
C LYS A 72 4.42 2.36 -2.38
N SER A 73 3.88 2.98 -1.33
CA SER A 73 4.65 3.81 -0.40
C SER A 73 5.74 2.99 0.31
N ASN A 74 5.38 1.81 0.82
CA ASN A 74 6.32 0.91 1.49
C ASN A 74 7.40 0.40 0.55
N TYR A 75 7.03 0.00 -0.67
CA TYR A 75 7.98 -0.39 -1.71
C TYR A 75 8.97 0.74 -2.01
N ASN A 76 8.49 1.96 -2.23
CA ASN A 76 9.37 3.10 -2.49
C ASN A 76 10.32 3.38 -1.32
N LYS A 77 9.85 3.25 -0.07
CA LYS A 77 10.72 3.39 1.10
C LYS A 77 11.81 2.32 1.14
N ALA A 78 11.43 1.06 0.91
CA ALA A 78 12.38 -0.05 0.86
C ALA A 78 13.39 0.14 -0.28
N GLU A 79 12.94 0.59 -1.45
CA GLU A 79 13.79 0.86 -2.60
C GLU A 79 14.73 2.06 -2.35
N THR A 80 14.25 3.13 -1.71
CA THR A 80 15.10 4.24 -1.27
C THR A 80 16.13 3.78 -0.25
N TRP A 81 15.74 2.97 0.74
CA TRP A 81 16.66 2.42 1.73
C TRP A 81 17.73 1.53 1.07
N ARG A 82 17.32 0.68 0.13
CA ARG A 82 18.23 -0.15 -0.67
C ARG A 82 19.25 0.71 -1.42
N LYS A 83 18.82 1.84 -2.00
CA LYS A 83 19.70 2.79 -2.69
C LYS A 83 20.58 3.62 -1.76
N SER A 84 20.10 4.01 -0.58
CA SER A 84 20.82 4.91 0.33
C SER A 84 21.77 4.19 1.29
N THR A 85 21.45 2.96 1.69
CA THR A 85 22.20 2.19 2.69
C THR A 85 22.79 0.91 2.08
N GLY A 86 22.09 0.27 1.15
CA GLY A 86 22.59 -0.92 0.44
C GLY A 86 23.74 -0.64 -0.53
N ALA A 87 23.93 0.62 -0.96
CA ALA A 87 25.06 1.00 -1.80
C ALA A 87 26.42 0.95 -1.08
N GLY A 88 26.45 1.00 0.26
CA GLY A 88 27.69 0.91 1.05
C GLY A 88 27.91 -0.42 1.76
N LEU A 89 26.87 -1.25 1.91
CA LEU A 89 26.97 -2.54 2.61
C LEU A 89 27.45 -3.67 1.68
N LEU A 90 27.14 -3.61 0.38
CA LEU A 90 27.61 -4.61 -0.60
C LEU A 90 29.09 -4.42 -0.98
N GLU A 91 29.61 -3.19 -0.97
CA GLU A 91 31.05 -2.96 -1.22
C GLU A 91 31.94 -3.32 -0.02
N ALA A 92 31.37 -3.40 1.19
CA ALA A 92 32.14 -3.72 2.39
C ALA A 92 32.40 -5.22 2.58
N ASP A 93 31.62 -6.10 1.95
CA ASP A 93 31.74 -7.56 2.08
C ASP A 93 32.67 -8.18 1.01
N GLU A 94 32.90 -7.50 -0.11
CA GLU A 94 33.88 -7.93 -1.13
C GLU A 94 35.35 -7.67 -0.72
N GLY A 95 35.58 -7.02 0.44
CA GLY A 95 36.90 -6.59 0.91
C GLY A 95 37.60 -7.47 1.96
N VAL A 96 37.02 -8.58 2.41
CA VAL A 96 37.64 -9.45 3.44
C VAL A 96 37.60 -10.92 3.02
N SER A 97 38.20 -11.25 1.88
CA SER A 97 38.71 -12.60 1.62
C SER A 97 39.89 -12.55 0.66
N SER A 98 41.02 -11.98 1.10
CA SER A 98 42.37 -12.27 0.59
C SER A 98 43.40 -11.42 1.33
N ILE A 99 43.76 -11.81 2.55
CA ILE A 99 45.10 -11.50 3.09
C ILE A 99 45.57 -12.75 3.84
N ASN A 100 46.50 -13.45 3.18
CA ASN A 100 47.41 -14.54 3.59
C ASN A 100 47.17 -15.31 4.88
#